data_AF-A0A8C9KAT7-F1
#
_entry.id   AF-A0A8C9KAT7-F1
#
_cell.length_a   1.000
_cell.length_b   1.000
_cell.length_c   1.000
_cell.angle_alpha   90.00
_cell.angle_beta   90.00
_cell.angle_gamma   90.00
#
_symmetry.space_group_name_H-M   'P 1'
#
loop_
_entity.id
_entity.type
_entity.pdbx_description
1 polymer ?
#
loop_
_entity_poly.entity_id
_entity_poly.type
_entity_poly.pdbx_seq_one_letter_code
_entity_poly.pdbx_strand_id
1 'polypeptide(L)'
;MDMDKWIHLELRNRTSSDFLSTINVRLASKLELNDNRISGDLEVLAENCPNLTHINLSGNKIKDLSTIKPLRKLENLKRLDLFNCEVTNLNDYKKTC
;
A
#
# COMPACT_ATOMS: atom_id res chain seq x y z
N MET A 1 14.64 11.08 -12.33
CA MET A 1 13.18 10.87 -12.47
C MET A 1 12.70 10.26 -11.17
N ASP A 2 11.96 11.01 -10.36
CA ASP A 2 11.46 10.58 -9.05
C ASP A 2 10.49 9.39 -9.17
N MET A 3 10.90 8.22 -8.67
CA MET A 3 10.03 7.04 -8.51
C MET A 3 8.84 7.35 -7.58
N ASP A 4 9.04 8.28 -6.63
CA ASP A 4 8.03 8.90 -5.78
C ASP A 4 6.91 9.59 -6.56
N LYS A 5 7.26 10.33 -7.63
CA LYS A 5 6.25 10.94 -8.52
C LYS A 5 5.57 9.88 -9.37
N TRP A 6 6.26 8.78 -9.69
CA TRP A 6 5.74 7.72 -10.54
C TRP A 6 4.65 6.89 -9.83
N ILE A 7 4.88 6.44 -8.59
CA ILE A 7 3.85 5.70 -7.80
C ILE A 7 2.64 6.59 -7.49
N HIS A 8 2.87 7.86 -7.13
CA HIS A 8 1.77 8.81 -6.90
C HIS A 8 1.01 9.18 -8.17
N LEU A 9 1.67 9.32 -9.32
CA LEU A 9 0.98 9.48 -10.59
C LEU A 9 0.19 8.22 -10.92
N GLU A 10 0.72 7.03 -10.71
CA GLU A 10 0.08 5.78 -11.14
C GLU A 10 -1.13 5.40 -10.27
N LEU A 11 -1.07 5.64 -8.96
CA LEU A 11 -2.22 5.46 -8.07
C LEU A 11 -3.32 6.51 -8.31
N ARG A 12 -2.96 7.73 -8.73
CA ARG A 12 -3.94 8.81 -9.05
C ARG A 12 -4.44 8.77 -10.49
N ASN A 13 -3.67 8.24 -11.43
CA ASN A 13 -4.03 8.25 -12.85
C ASN A 13 -4.93 7.05 -13.13
N ARG A 14 -6.25 7.28 -13.01
CA ARG A 14 -7.37 6.32 -13.18
C ARG A 14 -7.41 5.55 -14.51
N THR A 15 -6.39 5.63 -15.36
CA THR A 15 -6.39 5.10 -16.73
C THR A 15 -5.15 4.32 -17.15
N SER A 16 -4.14 4.14 -16.30
CA SER A 16 -3.00 3.31 -16.68
C SER A 16 -3.33 1.82 -16.57
N SER A 17 -4.10 1.35 -17.53
CA SER A 17 -4.18 -0.08 -17.88
C SER A 17 -2.79 -0.72 -18.07
N ASP A 18 -1.76 0.10 -18.32
CA ASP A 18 -0.37 -0.32 -18.45
C ASP A 18 0.30 -0.73 -17.13
N PHE A 19 0.03 -0.11 -15.97
CA PHE A 19 0.65 -0.57 -14.71
C PHE A 19 0.05 -1.87 -14.19
N LEU A 20 -1.28 -2.01 -14.33
CA LEU A 20 -1.99 -3.26 -14.02
C LEU A 20 -1.64 -4.40 -15.00
N SER A 21 -1.07 -4.10 -16.18
CA SER A 21 -0.60 -5.09 -17.13
C SER A 21 0.89 -5.42 -16.98
N THR A 22 1.72 -4.46 -16.54
CA THR A 22 3.17 -4.65 -16.37
C THR A 22 3.52 -5.41 -15.10
N ILE A 23 2.81 -5.13 -14.00
CA ILE A 23 2.78 -6.01 -12.84
C ILE A 23 1.56 -6.89 -13.08
N ASN A 24 1.72 -8.20 -13.19
CA ASN A 24 0.59 -9.12 -13.21
C ASN A 24 -0.09 -9.11 -11.81
N VAL A 25 -0.75 -8.00 -11.47
CA VAL A 25 -1.28 -7.65 -10.16
C VAL A 25 -2.38 -8.60 -9.70
N ARG A 26 -3.02 -9.30 -10.66
CA ARG A 26 -3.97 -10.37 -10.37
C ARG A 26 -3.29 -11.64 -9.85
N LEU A 27 -2.00 -11.84 -10.12
CA LEU A 27 -1.19 -12.94 -9.58
C LEU A 27 -0.18 -12.49 -8.51
N ALA A 28 -0.01 -11.18 -8.30
CA ALA A 28 0.94 -10.65 -7.34
C ALA A 28 0.52 -11.01 -5.91
N SER A 29 1.27 -11.92 -5.29
CA SER A 29 1.09 -12.29 -3.88
C SER A 29 1.83 -11.34 -2.94
N LYS A 30 2.85 -10.62 -3.44
CA LYS A 30 3.72 -9.72 -2.68
C LYS A 30 3.93 -8.41 -3.41
N LEU A 31 3.82 -7.30 -2.69
CA LEU A 31 4.01 -5.94 -3.19
C LEU A 31 4.99 -5.16 -2.30
N GLU A 32 6.08 -4.69 -2.89
CA GLU A 32 7.12 -3.90 -2.22
C GLU A 32 7.00 -2.43 -2.62
N LEU A 33 6.69 -1.56 -1.65
CA LEU A 33 6.52 -0.11 -1.82
C LEU A 33 7.33 0.68 -0.79
N ASN A 34 8.38 0.07 -0.22
CA ASN A 34 9.20 0.70 0.81
C ASN A 34 9.93 1.95 0.33
N ASP A 35 10.21 2.86 1.26
CA ASP A 35 10.99 4.09 1.05
C ASP A 35 10.44 5.01 -0.04
N ASN A 36 9.11 5.18 -0.05
CA ASN A 36 8.41 6.14 -0.90
C ASN A 36 7.69 7.22 -0.07
N ARG A 37 6.90 8.06 -0.73
CA ARG A 37 6.10 9.12 -0.09
C ARG A 37 4.62 8.80 0.04
N ILE A 38 4.22 7.53 0.13
CA ILE A 38 2.81 7.13 0.20
C ILE A 38 2.20 7.62 1.51
N SER A 39 1.01 8.21 1.44
CA SER A 39 0.27 8.72 2.60
C SER A 39 -1.23 8.46 2.54
N GLY A 40 -1.72 7.73 1.53
CA GLY A 40 -3.14 7.59 1.21
C GLY A 40 -3.40 6.76 -0.05
N ASP A 41 -4.66 6.76 -0.50
CA ASP A 41 -5.13 6.14 -1.73
C ASP A 41 -4.84 4.62 -1.83
N LEU A 42 -4.93 3.91 -0.71
CA LEU A 42 -4.68 2.47 -0.64
C LEU A 42 -5.89 1.61 -1.04
N GLU A 43 -7.06 2.23 -1.25
CA GLU A 43 -8.28 1.60 -1.77
C GLU A 43 -8.03 0.90 -3.10
N VAL A 44 -7.20 1.48 -3.97
CA VAL A 44 -6.88 0.93 -5.29
C VAL A 44 -6.21 -0.43 -5.20
N LEU A 45 -5.44 -0.70 -4.14
CA LEU A 45 -4.83 -2.00 -3.90
C LEU A 45 -5.89 -3.04 -3.56
N ALA A 46 -6.85 -2.67 -2.71
CA ALA A 46 -7.99 -3.53 -2.37
C ALA A 46 -8.87 -3.86 -3.58
N GLU A 47 -9.05 -2.91 -4.50
CA GLU A 47 -9.90 -3.08 -5.68
C GLU A 47 -9.22 -3.87 -6.80
N ASN A 48 -7.91 -3.71 -6.98
CA ASN A 48 -7.20 -4.27 -8.15
C ASN A 48 -6.35 -5.50 -7.83
N CYS A 49 -6.00 -5.73 -6.55
CA CYS A 49 -5.06 -6.76 -6.14
C CYS A 49 -5.62 -7.67 -5.01
N PRO A 50 -6.79 -8.33 -5.21
CA PRO A 50 -7.47 -9.09 -4.14
C PRO A 50 -6.68 -10.31 -3.61
N ASN A 51 -5.66 -10.74 -4.36
CA ASN A 51 -4.81 -11.88 -4.02
C ASN A 51 -3.53 -11.48 -3.25
N LEU A 52 -3.37 -10.21 -2.88
CA LEU A 52 -2.21 -9.78 -2.10
C LEU A 52 -2.17 -10.49 -0.75
N THR A 53 -1.03 -11.10 -0.48
CA THR A 53 -0.73 -11.76 0.80
C THR A 53 0.31 -11.00 1.61
N HIS A 54 1.12 -10.16 0.95
CA HIS A 54 2.21 -9.41 1.57
C HIS A 54 2.29 -8.00 0.98
N ILE A 55 2.32 -6.98 1.83
CA ILE A 55 2.53 -5.58 1.45
C ILE A 55 3.63 -5.00 2.34
N ASN A 56 4.63 -4.38 1.73
CA ASN A 56 5.65 -3.61 2.44
C ASN A 56 5.47 -2.12 2.14
N LEU A 57 5.06 -1.37 3.16
CA LEU A 57 4.89 0.09 3.12
C LEU A 57 5.88 0.79 4.06
N SER A 58 6.97 0.12 4.45
CA SER A 58 7.97 0.72 5.34
C SER A 58 8.57 2.01 4.77
N GLY A 59 8.97 2.95 5.63
CA GLY A 59 9.60 4.21 5.21
C GLY A 59 8.66 5.18 4.46
N ASN A 60 7.34 5.01 4.57
CA ASN A 60 6.34 5.89 3.95
C ASN A 60 5.73 6.91 4.93
N LYS A 61 4.89 7.82 4.43
CA LYS A 61 4.25 8.92 5.17
C LYS A 61 2.84 8.57 5.67
N ILE A 62 2.65 7.35 6.14
CA ILE A 62 1.37 6.88 6.70
C ILE A 62 1.27 7.42 8.13
N LYS A 63 0.33 8.35 8.36
CA LYS A 63 0.20 9.08 9.64
C LYS A 63 -0.77 8.45 10.62
N ASP A 64 -1.79 7.77 10.12
CA ASP A 64 -2.90 7.27 10.92
C ASP A 64 -3.38 5.90 10.45
N LEU A 65 -4.11 5.22 11.35
CA LEU A 65 -4.69 3.90 11.06
C LEU A 65 -5.84 3.98 10.05
N SER A 66 -6.43 5.16 9.82
CA SER A 66 -7.51 5.31 8.83
C SER A 66 -6.98 5.15 7.41
N THR A 67 -5.74 5.57 7.16
CA THR A 67 -5.02 5.45 5.88
C THR A 67 -4.92 3.99 5.43
N ILE A 68 -4.71 3.05 6.36
CA ILE A 68 -4.58 1.61 6.06
C ILE A 68 -5.90 0.83 6.17
N LYS A 69 -6.98 1.48 6.60
CA LYS A 69 -8.31 0.86 6.73
C LYS A 69 -8.79 0.15 5.45
N PRO A 70 -8.55 0.67 4.24
CA PRO A 70 -8.95 -0.01 3.00
C PRO A 70 -8.30 -1.39 2.82
N LEU A 71 -7.08 -1.58 3.34
CA LEU A 71 -6.36 -2.85 3.24
C LEU A 71 -7.07 -4.00 3.97
N ARG A 72 -8.00 -3.71 4.88
CA ARG A 72 -8.85 -4.74 5.52
C ARG A 72 -9.72 -5.51 4.53
N LYS A 73 -9.99 -4.96 3.35
CA LYS A 73 -10.73 -5.65 2.28
C LYS A 73 -9.90 -6.73 1.58
N LEU A 74 -8.59 -6.76 1.79
CA LEU A 74 -7.70 -7.79 1.26
C LEU A 74 -7.76 -9.02 2.17
N GLU A 75 -8.73 -9.89 1.93
CA GLU A 75 -8.99 -11.09 2.77
C GLU A 75 -7.80 -12.04 2.86
N ASN A 76 -6.91 -12.02 1.85
CA ASN A 76 -5.73 -12.88 1.78
C ASN A 76 -4.48 -12.24 2.40
N LEU A 77 -4.54 -11.00 2.89
CA LEU A 77 -3.38 -10.27 3.39
C LEU A 77 -2.90 -10.88 4.72
N LYS A 78 -1.69 -11.45 4.70
CA LYS A 78 -1.04 -12.11 5.84
C LYS A 78 0.05 -11.26 6.48
N ARG A 79 0.66 -10.36 5.71
CA ARG A 79 1.77 -9.52 6.17
C ARG A 79 1.63 -8.09 5.66
N LEU A 80 1.69 -7.15 6.59
CA LEU A 80 1.74 -5.71 6.32
C LEU A 80 2.91 -5.11 7.10
N ASP A 81 3.90 -4.59 6.40
CA ASP A 81 5.02 -3.88 7.01
C ASP A 81 4.78 -2.37 6.96
N LEU A 82 4.85 -1.71 8.11
CA LEU A 82 4.69 -0.27 8.28
C LEU A 82 5.89 0.35 9.00
N PHE A 83 7.01 -0.37 9.14
CA PHE A 83 8.19 0.10 9.83
C PHE A 83 8.62 1.49 9.32
N ASN A 84 9.07 2.37 10.20
CA ASN A 84 9.48 3.74 9.83
C ASN A 84 8.35 4.58 9.17
N CYS A 85 7.08 4.29 9.46
CA CYS A 85 5.96 5.19 9.18
C CYS A 85 5.57 6.00 10.43
N GLU A 86 4.97 7.18 10.25
CA GLU A 86 4.52 8.00 11.38
C GLU A 86 3.48 7.27 12.27
N VAL A 87 2.63 6.43 11.67
CA VAL A 87 1.60 5.62 12.36
C VAL A 87 2.18 4.67 13.40
N THR A 88 3.44 4.22 13.25
CA THR A 88 4.06 3.29 14.21
C THR A 88 4.38 3.93 15.55
N ASN A 89 4.39 5.26 15.60
CA ASN A 89 4.63 6.04 16.82
C ASN A 89 3.35 6.33 17.62
N LEU A 90 2.18 5.96 17.09
CA LEU A 90 0.92 6.16 17.80
C LEU A 90 0.80 5.19 18.98
N ASN A 91 0.38 5.69 20.14
CA ASN A 91 0.19 4.89 21.35
C ASN A 91 -0.73 3.66 21.15
N ASP A 92 -1.69 3.76 20.23
CA ASP A 92 -2.67 2.71 19.96
C ASP A 92 -2.29 1.82 18.75
N TYR A 93 -1.13 2.06 18.12
CA TYR A 93 -0.65 1.26 16.98
C TYR A 93 -0.57 -0.23 17.30
N LYS A 94 -0.07 -0.57 18.49
CA LYS A 94 0.13 -1.97 18.94
C LYS A 94 -1.10 -2.59 19.61
N LYS A 95 -2.17 -1.82 19.86
CA LYS A 95 -3.40 -2.33 20.50
C LYS A 95 -4.32 -3.08 19.51
N THR A 96 -3.97 -3.11 18.24
CA THR A 96 -4.81 -3.66 17.17
C THR A 96 -4.18 -4.89 16.50
N CYS A 97 -3.15 -5.48 17.11
CA CYS A 97 -2.56 -6.76 16.71
C CYS A 97 -3.16 -7.91 17.53
#